data_AF-A0A838UVD8-F1
#
_entry.id   AF-A0A838UVD8-F1
#
_cell.length_a   1.000
_cell.length_b   1.000
_cell.length_c   1.000
_cell.angle_alpha   90.00
_cell.angle_beta   90.00
_cell.angle_gamma   90.00
#
_symmetry.space_group_name_H-M   'P 1'
#
loop_
_entity.id
_entity.type
_entity.pdbx_description
1 polymer ?
#
loop_
_entity_poly.entity_id
_entity_poly.type
_entity_poly.pdbx_seq_one_letter_code
_entity_poly.pdbx_strand_id
1 'polypeptide(L)'
;MTEHWDAHLTELELLTGAMQTALLAEDIATFTGLVRGRGPLIDACLAEWESLTEAERVAGEARLRAVLTQDALLVEAGETWLRATRKRLVQLQAGMQATARYGVPIRLH
;
A
#
# COMPACT_ATOMS: atom_id res chain seq x y z
N MET A 1 -26.79 4.98 11.25
CA MET A 1 -25.49 4.41 11.69
C MET A 1 -25.03 3.32 10.75
N THR A 2 -25.85 2.30 10.46
CA THR A 2 -25.56 1.23 9.49
C THR A 2 -25.09 1.78 8.13
N GLU A 3 -25.74 2.84 7.62
CA GLU A 3 -25.38 3.48 6.34
C GLU A 3 -23.98 4.13 6.35
N HIS A 4 -23.51 4.64 7.49
CA HIS A 4 -22.18 5.25 7.60
C HIS A 4 -21.08 4.19 7.72
N TRP A 5 -21.34 3.14 8.49
CA TRP A 5 -20.45 1.98 8.61
C TRP A 5 -20.20 1.30 7.26
N ASP A 6 -21.29 1.02 6.52
CA ASP A 6 -21.17 0.41 5.20
C ASP A 6 -20.45 1.33 4.21
N ALA A 7 -20.63 2.65 4.30
CA ALA A 7 -19.94 3.62 3.48
C ALA A 7 -18.43 3.63 3.75
N HIS A 8 -18.02 3.71 5.02
CA HIS A 8 -16.60 3.70 5.40
C HIS A 8 -15.92 2.37 5.03
N LEU A 9 -16.60 1.22 5.24
CA LEU A 9 -16.08 -0.07 4.77
C LEU A 9 -15.89 -0.12 3.26
N THR A 10 -16.87 0.41 2.50
CA THR A 10 -16.79 0.46 1.02
C THR A 10 -15.66 1.36 0.57
N GLU A 11 -15.49 2.52 1.21
CA GLU A 11 -14.40 3.43 0.93
C GLU A 11 -13.04 2.77 1.23
N LEU A 12 -12.94 2.00 2.31
CA LEU A 12 -11.71 1.31 2.70
C LEU A 12 -11.34 0.22 1.68
N GLU A 13 -12.31 -0.53 1.19
CA GLU A 13 -12.12 -1.53 0.11
C GLU A 13 -11.65 -0.86 -1.18
N LEU A 14 -12.31 0.22 -1.61
CA LEU A 14 -11.94 0.97 -2.81
C LEU A 14 -10.55 1.57 -2.71
N LEU A 15 -10.22 2.17 -1.56
CA LEU A 15 -8.91 2.77 -1.31
C LEU A 15 -7.80 1.72 -1.35
N THR A 16 -8.05 0.55 -0.76
CA THR A 16 -7.11 -0.59 -0.79
C THR A 16 -6.87 -1.09 -2.21
N GLY A 17 -7.93 -1.23 -3.02
CA GLY A 17 -7.82 -1.58 -4.44
C GLY A 17 -7.07 -0.53 -5.27
N ALA A 18 -7.32 0.76 -5.02
CA ALA A 18 -6.62 1.86 -5.68
C ALA A 18 -5.11 1.88 -5.32
N MET A 19 -4.78 1.64 -4.05
CA MET A 19 -3.39 1.48 -3.60
C MET A 19 -2.70 0.34 -4.33
N GLN A 20 -3.37 -0.80 -4.49
CA GLN A 20 -2.80 -1.95 -5.20
C GLN A 20 -2.53 -1.63 -6.67
N THR A 21 -3.47 -0.96 -7.32
CA THR A 21 -3.32 -0.56 -8.72
C THR A 21 -2.16 0.43 -8.89
N ALA A 22 -2.06 1.44 -8.02
CA ALA A 22 -0.97 2.42 -8.05
C ALA A 22 0.40 1.76 -7.81
N LEU A 23 0.50 0.83 -6.85
CA LEU A 23 1.74 0.13 -6.55
C LEU A 23 2.17 -0.79 -7.71
N LEU A 24 1.25 -1.53 -8.31
CA LEU A 24 1.53 -2.39 -9.46
C LEU A 24 1.91 -1.60 -10.72
N ALA A 25 1.39 -0.38 -10.87
CA ALA A 25 1.76 0.54 -11.93
C ALA A 25 3.09 1.28 -11.66
N GLU A 26 3.76 1.02 -10.53
CA GLU A 26 4.91 1.77 -10.02
C GLU A 26 4.64 3.30 -9.90
N ASP A 27 3.38 3.71 -9.79
CA ASP A 27 2.98 5.09 -9.50
C ASP A 27 3.08 5.36 -7.98
N ILE A 28 4.31 5.53 -7.53
CA ILE A 28 4.64 5.73 -6.12
C ILE A 28 4.06 7.05 -5.58
N ALA A 29 3.93 8.08 -6.42
CA ALA A 29 3.37 9.36 -6.01
C ALA A 29 1.88 9.20 -5.64
N THR A 30 1.10 8.57 -6.51
CA THR A 30 -0.31 8.26 -6.23
C THR A 30 -0.42 7.31 -5.03
N PHE A 31 0.36 6.22 -5.01
CA PHE A 31 0.34 5.26 -3.90
C PHE A 31 0.58 5.93 -2.54
N THR A 32 1.62 6.77 -2.43
CA THR A 32 1.94 7.46 -1.17
C THR A 32 0.88 8.50 -0.78
N GLY A 33 0.22 9.14 -1.75
CA GLY A 33 -0.94 9.99 -1.50
C GLY A 33 -2.11 9.21 -0.89
N LEU A 34 -2.45 8.06 -1.47
CA LEU A 34 -3.53 7.18 -1.00
C LEU A 34 -3.25 6.62 0.40
N VAL A 35 -2.02 6.19 0.68
CA VAL A 35 -1.61 5.71 2.02
C VAL A 35 -1.85 6.77 3.09
N ARG A 36 -1.52 8.04 2.82
CA ARG A 36 -1.74 9.13 3.80
C ARG A 36 -3.22 9.40 4.06
N GLY A 37 -4.05 9.31 3.02
CA GLY A 37 -5.50 9.49 3.15
C GLY A 37 -6.20 8.38 3.93
N ARG A 38 -5.57 7.21 4.07
CA ARG A 38 -6.17 6.02 4.67
C ARG A 38 -6.29 6.06 6.19
N GLY A 39 -5.37 6.72 6.88
CA GLY A 39 -5.35 6.79 8.35
C GLY A 39 -6.67 7.28 8.95
N PRO A 40 -7.16 8.48 8.57
CA PRO A 40 -8.43 9.01 9.05
C PRO A 40 -9.64 8.09 8.81
N LEU A 41 -9.66 7.33 7.70
CA LEU A 41 -10.73 6.40 7.38
C LEU A 41 -10.71 5.17 8.30
N ILE A 42 -9.53 4.65 8.63
CA ILE A 42 -9.39 3.58 9.62
C ILE A 42 -9.85 4.06 10.99
N ASP A 43 -9.46 5.27 11.39
CA ASP A 43 -9.89 5.87 12.66
C ASP A 43 -11.42 6.01 12.72
N ALA A 44 -12.07 6.39 11.62
CA ALA A 44 -13.53 6.46 11.51
C ALA A 44 -14.19 5.06 11.65
N CYS A 45 -13.68 4.05 10.94
CA CYS A 45 -14.14 2.67 11.07
C CYS A 45 -14.02 2.15 12.52
N LEU A 46 -12.90 2.45 13.19
CA LEU A 46 -12.67 2.05 14.58
C LEU A 46 -13.65 2.73 15.55
N ALA A 47 -13.89 4.03 15.38
CA ALA A 47 -14.85 4.77 16.20
C ALA A 47 -16.27 4.22 16.05
N GLU A 48 -16.65 3.85 14.83
CA GLU A 48 -17.98 3.29 14.55
C GLU A 48 -18.12 1.86 15.08
N TRP A 49 -17.07 1.04 14.99
CA TRP A 49 -17.07 -0.36 15.44
C TRP A 49 -17.60 -0.57 16.87
N GLU A 50 -17.21 0.31 17.80
CA GLU A 50 -17.64 0.25 19.20
C GLU A 50 -19.15 0.43 19.35
N SER A 51 -19.76 1.17 18.43
CA SER A 51 -21.19 1.53 18.46
C SER A 51 -22.08 0.56 17.65
N LEU A 52 -21.50 -0.34 16.87
CA LEU A 52 -22.22 -1.32 16.06
C LEU A 52 -22.92 -2.38 16.92
N THR A 53 -24.08 -2.83 16.44
CA THR A 53 -24.70 -4.06 16.92
C THR A 53 -23.88 -5.28 16.50
N GLU A 54 -24.06 -6.39 17.20
CA GLU A 54 -23.37 -7.65 16.86
C GLU A 54 -23.66 -8.12 15.43
N ALA A 55 -24.90 -7.96 14.95
CA ALA A 55 -25.28 -8.33 13.60
C ALA A 55 -24.52 -7.49 12.53
N GLU A 56 -24.35 -6.19 12.76
CA GLU A 56 -23.60 -5.30 11.88
C GLU A 56 -22.09 -5.62 11.89
N ARG A 57 -21.53 -5.94 13.06
CA ARG A 57 -20.13 -6.38 13.17
C ARG A 57 -19.87 -7.64 12.37
N VAL A 58 -20.72 -8.66 12.56
CA VAL A 58 -20.61 -9.94 11.84
C VAL A 58 -20.74 -9.72 10.32
N ALA A 59 -21.64 -8.85 9.88
CA ALA A 59 -21.79 -8.51 8.46
C ALA A 59 -20.54 -7.81 7.89
N GLY A 60 -19.91 -6.92 8.66
CA GLY A 60 -18.70 -6.20 8.26
C GLY A 60 -17.40 -7.01 8.40
N GLU A 61 -17.39 -8.06 9.23
CA GLU A 61 -16.16 -8.79 9.56
C GLU A 61 -15.52 -9.47 8.34
N ALA A 62 -16.32 -10.09 7.48
CA ALA A 62 -15.82 -10.73 6.27
C ALA A 62 -15.14 -9.72 5.32
N ARG A 63 -15.72 -8.51 5.22
CA ARG A 63 -15.18 -7.39 4.43
C ARG A 63 -13.87 -6.88 5.00
N LEU A 64 -13.81 -6.66 6.31
CA LEU A 64 -12.57 -6.28 7.01
C LEU A 64 -11.47 -7.32 6.83
N ARG A 65 -11.79 -8.62 6.93
CA ARG A 65 -10.82 -9.69 6.69
C ARG A 65 -10.29 -9.68 5.26
N ALA A 66 -11.13 -9.38 4.27
CA ALA A 66 -10.71 -9.23 2.88
C ALA A 66 -9.74 -8.04 2.71
N VAL A 67 -10.07 -6.88 3.31
CA VAL A 67 -9.18 -5.70 3.32
C VAL A 67 -7.84 -6.02 3.97
N LEU A 68 -7.82 -6.68 5.13
CA LEU A 68 -6.58 -7.07 5.82
C LEU A 68 -5.74 -8.05 4.98
N THR A 69 -6.39 -8.96 4.26
CA THR A 69 -5.69 -9.88 3.35
C THR A 69 -5.05 -9.12 2.19
N GLN A 70 -5.75 -8.14 1.62
CA GLN A 70 -5.19 -7.27 0.57
C GLN A 70 -4.04 -6.41 1.10
N ASP A 71 -4.12 -5.94 2.34
CA ASP A 71 -3.03 -5.19 2.98
C ASP A 71 -1.76 -6.02 3.12
N ALA A 72 -1.89 -7.29 3.51
CA ALA A 72 -0.73 -8.19 3.60
C ALA A 72 -0.03 -8.31 2.23
N LEU A 73 -0.82 -8.46 1.16
CA LEU A 73 -0.30 -8.51 -0.22
C LEU A 73 0.34 -7.18 -0.66
N LEU A 74 -0.25 -6.06 -0.27
CA LEU A 74 0.30 -4.72 -0.53
C LEU A 74 1.65 -4.51 0.15
N VAL A 75 1.79 -4.94 1.40
CA VAL A 75 3.04 -4.88 2.14
C VAL A 75 4.11 -5.74 1.45
N GLU A 76 3.77 -6.99 1.11
CA GLU A 76 4.70 -7.89 0.42
C GLU A 76 5.17 -7.34 -0.93
N ALA A 77 4.24 -6.79 -1.72
CA ALA A 77 4.53 -6.15 -3.00
C ALA A 77 5.44 -4.92 -2.81
N GLY A 78 5.13 -4.07 -1.83
CA GLY A 78 5.90 -2.86 -1.52
C GLY A 78 7.33 -3.19 -1.07
N GLU A 79 7.49 -4.18 -0.21
CA GLU A 79 8.82 -4.66 0.20
C GLU A 79 9.61 -5.23 -0.97
N THR A 80 8.96 -5.99 -1.85
CA THR A 80 9.60 -6.57 -3.04
C THR A 80 10.09 -5.47 -3.97
N TRP A 81 9.27 -4.44 -4.20
CA TRP A 81 9.67 -3.25 -4.97
C TRP A 81 10.84 -2.50 -4.32
N LEU A 82 10.81 -2.30 -2.99
CA LEU A 82 11.91 -1.65 -2.26
C LEU A 82 13.22 -2.44 -2.35
N ARG A 83 13.16 -3.77 -2.21
CA ARG A 83 14.33 -4.66 -2.37
C ARG A 83 14.92 -4.56 -3.78
N ALA A 84 14.08 -4.57 -4.81
CA ALA A 84 14.51 -4.42 -6.20
C ALA A 84 15.15 -3.05 -6.45
N THR A 85 14.52 -1.97 -5.98
CA THR A 85 15.02 -0.60 -6.10
C THR A 85 16.37 -0.44 -5.40
N ARG A 86 16.51 -0.97 -4.18
CA ARG A 86 17.78 -0.96 -3.44
C ARG A 86 18.90 -1.67 -4.20
N LYS A 87 18.61 -2.83 -4.80
CA LYS A 87 19.58 -3.57 -5.62
C LYS A 87 20.05 -2.74 -6.81
N ARG A 88 19.13 -2.08 -7.52
CA ARG A 88 19.46 -1.18 -8.65
C ARG A 88 20.33 0.00 -8.21
N LEU A 89 20.04 0.61 -7.05
CA LEU A 89 20.85 1.70 -6.50
C LEU A 89 22.28 1.25 -6.16
N VAL A 90 22.45 0.07 -5.57
CA VAL A 90 23.78 -0.49 -5.29
C VAL A 90 24.55 -0.76 -6.59
N GLN A 91 23.89 -1.28 -7.62
CA GLN A 91 24.51 -1.48 -8.94
C GLN A 91 24.93 -0.15 -9.58
N LEU A 92 24.08 0.88 -9.49
CA LEU A 92 24.40 2.23 -9.96
C LEU A 92 25.62 2.81 -9.24
N GLN A 93 25.66 2.70 -7.90
CA GLN A 93 26.79 3.17 -7.08
C GLN A 93 28.09 2.44 -7.47
N ALA A 94 28.05 1.12 -7.62
CA ALA A 94 29.21 0.34 -8.05
C ALA A 94 29.69 0.76 -9.46
N GLY A 95 28.76 1.01 -10.38
CA GLY A 95 29.05 1.54 -11.71
C GLY A 95 29.75 2.90 -11.64
N MET A 96 29.22 3.84 -10.85
CA MET A 96 29.83 5.16 -10.67
C MET A 96 31.26 5.08 -10.14
N GLN A 97 31.51 4.20 -9.15
CA GLN A 97 32.85 3.97 -8.60
C GLN A 97 33.80 3.36 -9.63
N ALA A 98 33.34 2.40 -10.44
CA ALA A 98 34.14 1.79 -11.49
C ALA A 98 34.49 2.81 -12.60
N THR A 99 33.54 3.66 -13.00
CA THR A 99 33.79 4.74 -13.96
C THR A 99 34.80 5.74 -13.42
N ALA A 100 34.66 6.16 -12.16
CA ALA A 100 35.59 7.10 -11.53
C ALA A 100 37.02 6.53 -11.42
N ARG A 101 37.16 5.22 -11.19
CA ARG A 101 38.47 4.58 -10.97
C ARG A 101 39.16 4.13 -12.26
N TYR A 102 38.39 3.70 -13.26
CA TYR A 102 38.91 3.03 -14.45
C TYR A 102 38.50 3.67 -15.79
N GLY A 103 37.70 4.75 -15.77
CA GLY A 103 37.21 5.41 -16.99
C GLY A 103 36.21 4.56 -17.79
N VAL A 104 35.73 3.45 -17.24
CA VAL A 104 34.80 2.52 -17.93
C VAL A 104 33.36 3.02 -17.78
N PRO A 105 32.61 3.27 -18.87
CA PRO A 105 31.22 3.73 -18.79
C PRO A 105 30.27 2.65 -18.25
N ILE A 106 29.25 3.08 -17.49
CA ILE A 106 28.23 2.19 -16.90
C ILE A 106 27.34 1.60 -18.00
N ARG A 107 27.15 0.27 -17.99
CA ARG A 107 26.08 -0.40 -18.75
C ARG A 107 25.03 -0.90 -17.74
N LEU A 108 23.89 -0.24 -17.69
CA LEU A 108 22.72 -0.71 -16.93
C LEU A 108 21.98 -1.73 -17.82
N HIS A 109 21.75 -2.94 -17.30
CA HIS A 109 20.95 -3.99 -17.92
C HIS A 109 19.57 -4.05 -17.27
#